data_AF-A0A7J8QYW6-F1
#
_entry.id   AF-A0A7J8QYW6-F1
#
_cell.length_a   1.000
_cell.length_b   1.000
_cell.length_c   1.000
_cell.angle_alpha   90.00
_cell.angle_beta   90.00
_cell.angle_gamma   90.00
#
_symmetry.space_group_name_H-M   'P 1'
#
loop_
_entity.id
_entity.type
_entity.pdbx_description
1 polymer ?
#
loop_
_entity_poly.entity_id
_entity_poly.type
_entity_poly.pdbx_seq_one_letter_code
_entity_poly.pdbx_strand_id
1 'polypeptide(L)' 'MHFYPIWEAASVDEWLYNGGPYELIIAVAYLAPVAAATAVFLINPIGQGSFSDGMPLGISGTLNFMIVF' A
#
# COMPACT_ATOMS: atom_id res chain seq x y z
N MET A 1 13.42 15.27 1.16
CA MET A 1 12.00 15.09 0.84
C MET A 1 11.22 15.49 2.08
N HIS A 2 10.40 16.54 2.00
CA HIS A 2 9.58 17.02 3.12
C HIS A 2 8.15 16.54 2.88
N PHE A 3 7.50 15.99 3.89
CA PHE A 3 6.09 15.58 3.82
C PHE A 3 5.23 16.82 4.09
N TYR A 4 4.35 17.21 3.16
CA TYR A 4 3.54 18.44 3.28
C TYR A 4 2.03 18.15 3.36
N PRO A 5 1.55 17.64 4.52
CA PRO A 5 0.14 17.38 4.72
C PRO A 5 -0.65 18.68 4.94
N ILE A 6 -1.97 18.61 4.80
CA ILE A 6 -2.85 19.80 4.88
C ILE A 6 -2.75 20.57 6.20
N TRP A 7 -2.43 19.89 7.31
CA TRP A 7 -2.27 20.51 8.64
C TRP A 7 -0.93 21.21 8.84
N GLU A 8 0.00 21.10 7.89
CA GLU A 8 1.30 21.79 7.91
C GLU A 8 1.25 23.16 7.20
N ALA A 9 0.18 23.43 6.46
CA ALA A 9 -0.04 24.72 5.80
C ALA A 9 -0.74 25.72 6.72
N ALA A 10 -0.43 27.01 6.60
CA ALA A 10 -1.12 28.05 7.36
C ALA A 10 -2.55 28.31 6.85
N SER A 11 -2.85 27.93 5.60
CA SER A 11 -4.19 27.96 5.01
C SER A 11 -4.37 26.91 3.90
N VAL A 12 -5.63 26.64 3.53
CA VAL A 12 -5.95 25.76 2.40
C VAL A 12 -5.45 26.34 1.08
N ASP A 13 -5.50 27.66 0.91
CA ASP A 13 -5.01 28.32 -0.30
C ASP A 13 -3.49 28.16 -0.47
N GLU A 14 -2.73 28.26 0.62
CA GLU A 14 -1.30 27.98 0.62
C GLU A 14 -1.02 26.52 0.25
N TRP A 15 -1.78 25.58 0.84
CA TRP A 15 -1.63 24.16 0.56
C TRP A 15 -1.89 23.81 -0.91
N LEU A 16 -2.92 24.42 -1.50
CA LEU A 16 -3.23 24.29 -2.93
C LEU A 16 -2.15 24.91 -3.81
N TYR A 17 -1.65 26.09 -3.46
CA TYR A 17 -0.58 26.78 -4.19
C TYR A 17 0.73 25.97 -4.20
N ASN A 18 1.04 25.31 -3.08
CA ASN A 18 2.24 24.48 -2.93
C ASN A 18 2.10 23.07 -3.51
N GLY A 19 0.99 22.76 -4.19
CA GLY A 19 0.79 21.45 -4.83
C GLY A 19 0.48 20.32 -3.86
N GLY A 20 -0.01 20.62 -2.66
CA GLY A 20 -0.43 19.63 -1.67
C GLY A 20 -1.36 18.51 -2.19
N PRO A 21 -2.35 18.79 -3.06
CA PRO A 21 -3.16 17.73 -3.67
C PRO A 21 -2.36 16.68 -4.44
N TYR A 22 -1.25 17.08 -5.07
CA TYR A 22 -0.42 16.16 -5.85
C TYR A 22 0.31 15.16 -4.95
N GLU A 23 0.89 15.63 -3.82
CA GLU A 23 1.49 14.74 -2.83
C GLU A 23 0.45 13.76 -2.24
N LEU A 24 -0.76 14.25 -1.98
CA LEU A 24 -1.87 13.41 -1.50
C LEU A 24 -2.28 12.34 -2.52
N ILE A 25 -2.39 12.70 -3.81
CA ILE A 25 -2.71 11.74 -4.87
C ILE A 25 -1.63 10.66 -4.97
N ILE A 26 -0.35 11.02 -4.89
CA ILE A 26 0.75 10.04 -4.91
C ILE A 26 0.65 9.09 -3.73
N ALA A 27 0.42 9.61 -2.53
CA ALA A 27 0.28 8.79 -1.33
C ALA A 27 -0.88 7.79 -1.48
N VAL A 28 -2.06 8.26 -1.93
CA VAL A 28 -3.23 7.40 -2.15
C VAL A 28 -2.99 6.38 -3.25
N ALA A 29 -2.34 6.75 -4.35
CA ALA A 29 -2.00 5.83 -5.42
C ALA A 29 -1.06 4.71 -4.93
N TYR A 30 -0.11 5.05 -4.05
CA TYR A 30 0.81 4.08 -3.46
C TYR A 30 0.11 3.13 -2.47
N LEU A 31 -1.03 3.50 -1.89
CA LEU A 31 -1.78 2.59 -1.01
C LEU A 31 -2.31 1.35 -1.73
N ALA A 32 -2.56 1.41 -3.05
CA ALA A 32 -3.05 0.27 -3.81
C ALA A 32 -2.06 -0.93 -3.80
N PRO A 33 -0.79 -0.79 -4.22
CA PRO A 33 0.17 -1.90 -4.13
C PRO A 33 0.49 -2.30 -2.68
N VAL A 34 0.46 -1.36 -1.72
CA VAL A 34 0.66 -1.68 -0.30
C VAL A 34 -0.48 -2.56 0.24
N ALA A 35 -1.71 -2.24 -0.12
CA ALA A 35 -2.88 -3.05 0.24
C ALA A 35 -2.80 -4.44 -0.40
N ALA A 36 -2.41 -4.52 -1.67
CA ALA A 36 -2.22 -5.80 -2.35
C ALA A 36 -1.17 -6.68 -1.65
N ALA A 37 -0.01 -6.12 -1.29
CA ALA A 37 1.02 -6.82 -0.54
C ALA A 37 0.52 -7.26 0.85
N THR A 38 -0.18 -6.39 1.56
CA THR A 38 -0.75 -6.67 2.87
C THR A 38 -1.77 -7.82 2.80
N ALA A 39 -2.58 -7.86 1.74
CA ALA A 39 -3.55 -8.93 1.53
C ALA A 39 -2.88 -10.31 1.40
N VAL A 40 -1.86 -10.43 0.55
CA VAL A 40 -1.23 -11.72 0.23
C VAL A 40 -0.24 -12.21 1.29
N PHE A 41 0.39 -11.30 2.03
CA PHE A 41 1.40 -11.66 3.04
C PHE A 41 0.87 -11.69 4.47
N LEU A 42 -0.24 -11.01 4.77
CA LEU A 42 -0.77 -10.92 6.13
C LEU A 42 -2.23 -11.39 6.21
N ILE A 43 -3.15 -10.75 5.49
CA ILE A 43 -4.58 -11.01 5.67
C ILE A 43 -4.93 -12.46 5.29
N ASN A 44 -4.42 -12.95 4.15
CA ASN A 44 -4.65 -14.32 3.72
C ASN A 44 -4.13 -15.37 4.72
N PRO A 45 -2.85 -15.36 5.12
CA PRO A 45 -2.36 -16.33 6.11
C PRO A 45 -3.03 -16.22 7.48
N ILE A 46 -3.45 -15.02 7.91
CA ILE A 46 -4.27 -14.87 9.14
C ILE A 46 -5.63 -15.57 8.96
N GLY A 47 -6.30 -15.39 7.82
CA GLY A 47 -7.58 -16.04 7.52
C GLY A 47 -7.48 -17.56 7.44
N GLN A 48 -6.34 -18.10 7.01
CA GLN A 48 -6.07 -19.54 6.94
C GLN A 48 -5.49 -20.12 8.25
N GLY A 49 -5.07 -19.26 9.17
CA GLY A 49 -4.51 -19.66 10.48
C GLY A 49 -3.03 -20.06 10.44
N SER A 50 -2.34 -19.88 9.30
CA SER A 50 -0.92 -20.19 9.15
C SER A 50 -0.21 -19.28 8.15
N PHE A 51 0.98 -18.81 8.51
CA PHE A 51 1.88 -18.10 7.58
C PHE A 51 2.51 -19.00 6.51
N SER A 52 2.43 -20.33 6.66
CA SER A 52 2.84 -21.26 5.58
C SER A 52 2.01 -21.11 4.32
N ASP A 53 0.79 -20.59 4.45
CA ASP A 53 -0.19 -20.51 3.37
C ASP A 53 -0.20 -19.11 2.72
N GLY A 54 0.68 -18.21 3.19
CA GLY A 54 0.95 -16.92 2.56
C GLY A 54 1.77 -17.06 1.27
N MET A 55 1.80 -15.99 0.46
CA MET A 55 2.56 -16.00 -0.80
C MET A 55 4.07 -16.19 -0.56
N PRO A 56 4.74 -17.20 -1.18
CA PRO A 56 6.18 -17.37 -1.08
C PRO A 56 6.96 -16.31 -1.89
N LEU A 57 8.13 -15.92 -1.40
CA LEU A 57 9.04 -14.98 -2.07
C LEU A 57 9.91 -15.67 -3.14
N GLY A 58 9.30 -16.06 -4.25
CA GLY A 58 10.00 -16.60 -5.41
C GLY A 58 9.05 -16.90 -6.56
N ILE A 59 9.54 -16.79 -7.80
CA ILE A 59 8.70 -16.86 -9.02
C ILE A 59 7.84 -18.14 -9.05
N SER A 60 8.46 -19.31 -8.84
CA SER A 60 7.73 -20.59 -8.81
C SER A 60 6.73 -20.68 -7.65
N GLY A 61 7.07 -20.12 -6.48
CA GLY A 61 6.19 -20.09 -5.32
C GLY A 61 5.00 -19.14 -5.50
N THR A 62 5.18 -17.99 -6.15
CA THR A 62 4.10 -17.10 -6.54
C THR A 62 3.15 -17.77 -7.54
N LEU A 63 3.68 -18.49 -8.53
CA LEU A 63 2.85 -19.27 -9.46
C LEU A 63 2.08 -20.40 -8.75
N ASN A 64 2.73 -21.09 -7.82
CA ASN A 64 2.07 -22.11 -7.01
C ASN A 64 0.94 -21.51 -6.16
N PHE A 65 1.19 -20.39 -5.50
CA PHE A 65 0.18 -19.63 -4.74
C PHE A 65 -1.02 -19.28 -5.62
N MET A 66 -0.80 -18.77 -6.84
CA MET A 66 -1.88 -18.43 -7.77
C MET A 66 -2.73 -19.63 -8.23
N ILE A 67 -2.17 -20.85 -8.24
CA ILE A 67 -2.90 -22.06 -8.65
C ILE A 67 -3.70 -22.66 -7.49
N VAL A 68 -3.20 -22.53 -6.27
CA VAL A 68 -3.79 -23.13 -5.06
C VAL A 68 -4.82 -22.21 -4.40
N PHE A 69 -4.73 -20.90 -4.65
CA PHE A 69 -5.62 -19.87 -4.10
C PHE A 69 -7.10 -20.08 -4.46
#